data_AF-A0A2I3G123-F1
#
_entry.id   AF-A0A2I3G123-F1
#
_cell.length_a   1.000
_cell.length_b   1.000
_cell.length_c   1.000
_cell.angle_alpha   90.00
_cell.angle_beta   90.00
_cell.angle_gamma   90.00
#
_symmetry.space_group_name_H-M   'P 1'
#
loop_
_entity.id
_entity.type
_entity.pdbx_description
1 polymer ?
#
loop_
_entity_poly.entity_id
_entity_poly.type
_entity_poly.pdbx_seq_one_letter_code
_entity_poly.pdbx_strand_id
1 'polypeptide(L)'
;MVGVGLSFLFCWILMIIVVLTFVFGANVEKLICEPYTSKELFRVLDTPYLLNEDWEYYLSGKLFNKSKMKLTFEQVYSDCKKNRGTYGTLHLQNSFNISERLNINEHTGSISSELESLKVNLNIFLLGAAGRKNLQDFAACGIDRMNYDSYLAQTGKSPAGVNLLSFAYDLEAKANSLPPGNLRNSLKRDAQTIKTIHQQRVLPIEQSLSTLYQSVKILQRTGNGLLERVTRVLASLDFAQNFITNNTSSVIIEETKKYGRTIIGYFEHYLQWIEFSISEKVASCKPVATALDTAVDVFLCSYIIDPLNLFWFGIGKATVFLLPALIFAVKLAKYYRRMDSEDVYDE
;
A
#
# COMPACT_ATOMS: atom_id res chain seq x y z
N MET A 1 -84.75 26.09 -14.28
CA MET A 1 -84.44 27.47 -13.82
C MET A 1 -83.60 27.50 -12.53
N VAL A 2 -83.86 26.65 -11.53
CA VAL A 2 -83.10 26.59 -10.26
C VAL A 2 -81.58 26.40 -10.46
N GLY A 3 -81.16 25.53 -11.38
CA GLY A 3 -79.73 25.30 -11.67
C GLY A 3 -78.99 26.55 -12.14
N VAL A 4 -79.58 27.34 -13.04
CA VAL A 4 -78.98 28.60 -13.53
C VAL A 4 -78.83 29.61 -12.38
N GLY A 5 -79.82 29.69 -11.49
CA GLY A 5 -79.78 30.59 -10.33
C GLY A 5 -78.69 30.23 -9.32
N LEU A 6 -78.55 28.94 -9.00
CA LEU A 6 -77.48 28.44 -8.13
C LEU A 6 -76.10 28.63 -8.77
N SER A 7 -75.95 28.30 -10.06
CA SER A 7 -74.71 28.53 -10.79
C SER A 7 -74.30 30.01 -10.79
N PHE A 8 -75.24 30.94 -10.98
CA PHE A 8 -74.94 32.37 -10.92
C PHE A 8 -74.50 32.83 -9.51
N LEU A 9 -75.15 32.33 -8.46
CA LEU A 9 -74.82 32.68 -7.07
C LEU A 9 -73.42 32.20 -6.64
N PHE A 10 -73.00 31.01 -7.06
CA PHE A 10 -71.70 30.45 -6.67
C PHE A 10 -70.56 30.76 -7.66
N CYS A 11 -70.86 31.08 -8.92
CA CYS A 11 -69.85 31.31 -9.96
C CYS A 11 -68.92 32.48 -9.61
N TRP A 12 -69.44 33.61 -9.12
CA TRP A 12 -68.59 34.76 -8.77
C TRP A 12 -67.67 34.48 -7.57
N ILE A 13 -68.15 33.71 -6.57
CA ILE A 13 -67.35 33.28 -5.42
C ILE A 13 -66.22 32.36 -5.87
N LEU A 14 -66.55 31.35 -6.70
CA LEU A 14 -65.56 30.44 -7.26
C LEU A 14 -64.54 31.18 -8.13
N MET A 15 -64.97 32.15 -8.95
CA MET A 15 -64.06 32.98 -9.75
C MET A 15 -63.07 33.76 -8.88
N ILE A 16 -63.52 34.37 -7.77
CA ILE A 16 -62.62 35.08 -6.86
C ILE A 16 -61.59 34.14 -6.24
N ILE A 17 -62.03 32.98 -5.75
CA ILE A 17 -61.13 31.98 -5.14
C ILE A 17 -60.09 31.52 -6.16
N VAL A 18 -60.53 31.14 -7.36
CA VAL A 18 -59.65 30.69 -8.46
C VAL A 18 -58.61 31.76 -8.81
N VAL A 19 -59.01 33.03 -8.91
CA VAL A 19 -58.08 34.11 -9.24
C VAL A 19 -57.04 34.32 -8.14
N LEU A 20 -57.45 34.32 -6.86
CA LEU A 20 -56.53 34.52 -5.75
C LEU A 20 -55.51 33.37 -5.64
N THR A 21 -55.97 32.13 -5.72
CA THR A 21 -55.09 30.96 -5.62
C THR A 21 -54.20 30.81 -6.85
N PHE A 22 -54.70 31.13 -8.05
CA PHE A 22 -53.90 31.13 -9.28
C PHE A 22 -52.81 32.19 -9.24
N VAL A 23 -53.12 33.42 -8.81
CA VAL A 23 -52.11 34.47 -8.64
C VAL A 23 -51.04 34.01 -7.66
N PHE A 24 -51.41 33.45 -6.51
CA PHE A 24 -50.45 32.94 -5.54
C PHE A 24 -49.58 31.82 -6.14
N GLY A 25 -50.20 30.76 -6.67
CA GLY A 25 -49.48 29.61 -7.20
C GLY A 25 -48.61 29.93 -8.42
N ALA A 26 -49.06 30.82 -9.30
CA ALA A 26 -48.27 31.27 -10.45
C ALA A 26 -47.06 32.12 -10.02
N ASN A 27 -47.20 32.96 -8.99
CA ASN A 27 -46.07 33.73 -8.46
C ASN A 27 -45.06 32.82 -7.77
N VAL A 28 -45.49 31.83 -6.97
CA VAL A 28 -44.57 30.87 -6.36
C VAL A 28 -43.82 30.06 -7.42
N GLU A 29 -44.52 29.62 -8.46
CA GLU A 29 -43.92 28.89 -9.58
C GLU A 29 -42.84 29.72 -10.27
N LYS A 30 -43.17 30.96 -10.64
CA LYS A 30 -42.28 31.85 -11.40
C LYS A 30 -41.16 32.50 -10.59
N LEU A 31 -41.35 32.75 -9.29
CA LEU A 31 -40.37 33.45 -8.46
C LEU A 31 -39.50 32.50 -7.61
N ILE A 32 -39.99 31.28 -7.32
CA ILE A 32 -39.30 30.34 -6.44
C ILE A 32 -38.94 29.06 -7.19
N CYS A 33 -39.91 28.35 -7.74
CA CYS A 33 -39.70 26.99 -8.28
C CYS A 33 -38.80 26.96 -9.52
N GLU A 34 -39.14 27.74 -10.54
CA GLU A 34 -38.36 27.83 -11.77
C GLU A 34 -36.95 28.42 -11.52
N PRO A 35 -36.78 29.54 -10.78
CA PRO A 35 -35.46 30.08 -10.43
C PRO A 35 -34.62 29.18 -9.51
N TYR A 36 -35.25 28.35 -8.67
CA TYR A 36 -34.52 27.39 -7.83
C TYR A 36 -33.85 26.32 -8.69
N THR A 37 -34.62 25.75 -9.62
CA THR A 37 -34.14 24.70 -10.54
C THR A 37 -33.02 25.21 -11.46
N SER A 38 -33.16 26.44 -11.97
CA SER A 38 -32.16 27.10 -12.81
C SER A 38 -30.95 27.64 -12.01
N LYS A 39 -31.01 27.61 -10.67
CA LYS A 39 -30.09 28.24 -9.71
C LYS A 39 -30.03 29.77 -9.78
N GLU A 40 -30.90 30.42 -10.55
CA GLU A 40 -30.97 31.87 -10.60
C GLU A 40 -31.40 32.47 -9.27
N LEU A 41 -32.20 31.76 -8.47
CA LEU A 41 -32.58 32.17 -7.13
C LEU A 41 -31.33 32.42 -6.25
N PHE A 42 -30.35 31.52 -6.31
CA PHE A 42 -29.10 31.68 -5.58
C PHE A 42 -28.28 32.85 -6.10
N ARG A 43 -28.25 33.07 -7.42
CA ARG A 43 -27.58 34.25 -8.02
C ARG A 43 -28.19 35.56 -7.58
N VAL A 44 -29.50 35.62 -7.39
CA VAL A 44 -30.18 36.79 -6.84
C VAL A 44 -29.73 37.03 -5.39
N LEU A 45 -29.70 36.00 -4.55
CA LEU A 45 -29.18 36.09 -3.17
C LEU A 45 -27.70 36.48 -3.10
N ASP A 46 -26.94 36.18 -4.16
CA ASP A 46 -25.53 36.55 -4.34
C ASP A 46 -25.31 37.98 -4.87
N THR A 47 -26.39 38.74 -5.09
CA THR A 47 -26.29 40.14 -5.57
C THR A 47 -25.62 41.00 -4.50
N PRO A 48 -24.57 41.78 -4.87
CA PRO A 48 -23.85 42.59 -3.91
C PRO A 48 -24.75 43.54 -3.12
N TYR A 49 -24.55 43.57 -1.80
CA TYR A 49 -25.27 44.46 -0.87
C TYR A 49 -26.78 44.24 -0.76
N LEU A 50 -27.36 43.21 -1.40
CA LEU A 50 -28.81 43.00 -1.42
C LEU A 50 -29.36 42.62 -0.03
N LEU A 51 -28.70 41.71 0.67
CA LEU A 51 -29.16 41.20 1.96
C LEU A 51 -28.66 42.04 3.16
N ASN A 52 -27.61 42.84 2.94
CA ASN A 52 -27.01 43.70 3.96
C ASN A 52 -26.16 44.79 3.29
N GLU A 53 -26.27 46.04 3.75
CA GLU A 53 -25.57 47.19 3.16
C GLU A 53 -24.05 47.19 3.41
N ASP A 54 -23.56 46.53 4.46
CA ASP A 54 -22.14 46.51 4.84
C ASP A 54 -21.36 45.37 4.15
N TRP A 55 -22.06 44.37 3.62
CA TRP A 55 -21.47 43.13 3.10
C TRP A 55 -21.70 42.95 1.60
N GLU A 56 -20.61 43.01 0.83
CA GLU A 56 -20.64 42.72 -0.61
C GLU A 56 -21.12 41.29 -0.87
N TYR A 57 -20.67 40.32 -0.07
CA TYR A 57 -21.22 38.96 -0.07
C TYR A 57 -21.73 38.59 1.33
N TYR A 58 -23.02 38.26 1.43
CA TYR A 58 -23.67 38.02 2.72
C TYR A 58 -23.04 36.86 3.51
N LEU A 59 -22.73 35.75 2.84
CA LEU A 59 -22.16 34.56 3.50
C LEU A 59 -20.78 34.83 4.11
N SER A 60 -19.90 35.54 3.38
CA SER A 60 -18.57 35.85 3.90
C SER A 60 -18.60 36.90 5.00
N GLY A 61 -19.48 37.89 4.89
CA GLY A 61 -19.77 38.85 5.96
C GLY A 61 -20.25 38.15 7.23
N LYS A 62 -21.20 37.23 7.11
CA LYS A 62 -21.75 36.50 8.27
C LYS A 62 -20.78 35.52 8.91
N LEU A 63 -20.01 34.77 8.11
CA LEU A 63 -19.12 33.72 8.60
C LEU A 63 -17.77 34.24 9.08
N PHE A 64 -17.19 35.22 8.37
CA PHE A 64 -15.83 35.67 8.60
C PHE A 64 -15.73 37.12 9.06
N ASN A 65 -16.85 37.84 9.16
CA ASN A 65 -16.87 39.29 9.34
C ASN A 65 -16.02 40.03 8.28
N LYS A 66 -15.94 39.47 7.06
CA LYS A 66 -15.16 39.97 5.92
C LYS A 66 -16.08 40.23 4.74
N SER A 67 -16.25 41.50 4.37
CA SER A 67 -17.20 41.93 3.33
C SER A 67 -16.79 41.53 1.89
N LYS A 68 -15.49 41.60 1.55
CA LYS A 68 -15.00 41.49 0.15
C LYS A 68 -14.63 40.08 -0.32
N MET A 69 -14.77 39.07 0.54
CA MET A 69 -14.41 37.71 0.17
C MET A 69 -15.56 37.08 -0.62
N LYS A 70 -15.28 36.62 -1.83
CA LYS A 70 -16.27 35.95 -2.69
C LYS A 70 -16.62 34.57 -2.12
N LEU A 71 -17.75 34.48 -1.43
CA LEU A 71 -18.40 33.25 -1.01
C LEU A 71 -19.88 33.39 -1.31
N THR A 72 -20.36 32.61 -2.28
CA THR A 72 -21.70 32.74 -2.84
C THR A 72 -22.57 31.53 -2.51
N PHE A 73 -23.87 31.74 -2.31
CA PHE A 73 -24.87 30.71 -2.11
C PHE A 73 -24.91 29.73 -3.28
N GLU A 74 -24.78 30.22 -4.53
CA GLU A 74 -24.74 29.35 -5.71
C GLU A 74 -23.55 28.39 -5.65
N GLN A 75 -22.35 28.90 -5.32
CA GLN A 75 -21.14 28.08 -5.24
C GLN A 75 -21.27 27.07 -4.09
N VAL A 76 -21.73 27.52 -2.91
CA VAL A 76 -21.89 26.65 -1.73
C VAL A 76 -22.87 25.53 -2.04
N TYR A 77 -24.04 25.85 -2.59
CA TYR A 77 -25.04 24.86 -2.98
C TYR A 77 -24.50 23.88 -4.04
N SER A 78 -23.80 24.39 -5.06
CA SER A 78 -23.21 23.59 -6.14
C SER A 78 -22.13 22.63 -5.62
N ASP A 79 -21.25 23.10 -4.74
CA ASP A 79 -20.20 22.29 -4.10
C ASP A 79 -20.81 21.23 -3.17
N CYS A 80 -21.85 21.58 -2.41
CA CYS A 80 -22.57 20.60 -1.59
C CYS A 80 -23.27 19.53 -2.42
N LYS A 81 -23.86 19.89 -3.56
CA LYS A 81 -24.45 18.91 -4.50
C LYS A 81 -23.39 17.94 -5.05
N LYS A 82 -22.15 18.39 -5.21
CA LYS A 82 -20.99 17.59 -5.60
C LYS A 82 -20.35 16.79 -4.46
N ASN A 83 -20.96 16.78 -3.26
CA ASN A 83 -20.44 16.07 -2.09
C ASN A 83 -19.06 16.56 -1.61
N ARG A 84 -18.82 17.86 -1.74
CA ARG A 84 -17.63 18.51 -1.20
C ARG A 84 -17.75 18.67 0.32
N GLY A 85 -16.62 18.60 1.01
CA GLY A 85 -16.51 18.85 2.46
C GLY A 85 -16.79 20.31 2.81
N THR A 86 -17.38 20.56 3.98
CA THR A 86 -17.76 21.92 4.42
C THR A 86 -16.57 22.86 4.52
N TYR A 87 -15.38 22.37 4.87
CA TYR A 87 -14.19 23.20 5.01
C TYR A 87 -13.80 23.84 3.67
N GLY A 88 -13.69 23.03 2.62
CA GLY A 88 -13.42 23.49 1.26
C GLY A 88 -14.57 24.30 0.68
N THR A 89 -15.83 23.91 0.92
CA THR A 89 -17.00 24.63 0.40
C THR A 89 -17.17 26.03 0.99
N LEU A 90 -16.97 26.19 2.30
CA LEU A 90 -17.13 27.48 2.99
C LEU A 90 -15.85 28.31 2.99
N HIS A 91 -14.78 27.82 2.37
CA HIS A 91 -13.46 28.46 2.36
C HIS A 91 -12.93 28.77 3.78
N LEU A 92 -13.08 27.82 4.71
CA LEU A 92 -12.73 27.99 6.13
C LEU A 92 -11.23 28.22 6.37
N GLN A 93 -10.36 27.95 5.38
CA GLN A 93 -8.94 28.28 5.43
C GLN A 93 -8.66 29.77 5.75
N ASN A 94 -9.61 30.66 5.44
CA ASN A 94 -9.50 32.10 5.71
C ASN A 94 -9.71 32.49 7.19
N SER A 95 -10.16 31.54 8.00
CA SER A 95 -10.30 31.68 9.46
C SER A 95 -9.35 30.74 10.21
N PHE A 96 -9.19 29.51 9.74
CA PHE A 96 -8.33 28.52 10.36
C PHE A 96 -7.55 27.77 9.28
N ASN A 97 -6.25 28.06 9.15
CA ASN A 97 -5.40 27.45 8.14
C ASN A 97 -4.83 26.11 8.65
N ILE A 98 -5.40 25.01 8.18
CA ILE A 98 -4.96 23.65 8.53
C ILE A 98 -3.55 23.36 7.98
N SER A 99 -3.22 23.85 6.79
CA SER A 99 -1.93 23.60 6.13
C SER A 99 -0.76 24.13 6.95
N GLU A 100 -0.96 25.25 7.66
CA GLU A 100 0.04 25.80 8.59
C GLU A 100 0.30 24.86 9.78
N ARG A 101 -0.74 24.21 10.31
CA ARG A 101 -0.64 23.28 11.44
C ARG A 101 -0.12 21.90 11.07
N LEU A 102 -0.28 21.50 9.81
CA LEU A 102 0.18 20.22 9.27
C LEU A 102 1.55 20.34 8.57
N ASN A 103 2.29 21.43 8.80
CA ASN A 103 3.60 21.62 8.19
C ASN A 103 4.60 20.55 8.67
N ILE A 104 5.00 19.66 7.76
CA ILE A 104 5.89 18.54 8.08
C ILE A 104 7.24 18.99 8.68
N ASN A 105 7.76 20.14 8.24
CA ASN A 105 9.07 20.62 8.69
C ASN A 105 9.10 20.92 10.19
N GLU A 106 7.96 21.30 10.77
CA GLU A 106 7.83 21.51 12.22
C GLU A 106 7.89 20.19 13.00
N HIS A 107 7.42 19.10 12.39
CA HIS A 107 7.29 17.78 13.04
C HIS A 107 8.47 16.84 12.77
N THR A 108 9.19 17.01 11.66
CA THR A 108 10.29 16.11 11.25
C THR A 108 11.67 16.75 11.33
N GLY A 109 11.77 18.05 11.66
CA GLY A 109 13.05 18.75 11.74
C GLY A 109 14.04 18.12 12.72
N SER A 110 13.55 17.65 13.88
CA SER A 110 14.36 16.92 14.88
C SER A 110 14.84 15.56 14.38
N ILE A 111 13.99 14.83 13.64
CA ILE A 111 14.34 13.53 13.08
C ILE A 111 15.44 13.70 12.03
N SER A 112 15.33 14.69 11.15
CA SER A 112 16.39 14.97 10.17
C SER A 112 17.71 15.36 10.82
N SER A 113 17.69 16.19 11.86
CA SER A 113 18.92 16.64 12.53
C SER A 113 19.57 15.52 13.34
N GLU A 114 18.79 14.67 14.01
CA GLU A 114 19.31 13.48 14.69
C GLU A 114 19.97 12.51 13.70
N LEU A 115 19.33 12.25 12.56
CA LEU A 115 19.89 11.40 11.49
C LEU A 115 21.16 11.99 10.87
N GLU A 116 21.26 13.31 10.74
CA GLU A 116 22.49 13.99 10.28
C GLU A 116 23.62 13.93 11.31
N SER A 117 23.27 13.94 12.60
CA SER A 117 24.22 13.88 13.72
C SER A 117 24.76 12.48 14.02
N LEU A 118 24.22 11.43 13.36
CA LEU A 118 24.58 10.04 13.59
C LEU A 118 26.07 9.79 13.29
N LYS A 119 26.84 9.49 14.34
CA LYS A 119 28.24 9.07 14.24
C LYS A 119 28.35 7.58 14.54
N VAL A 120 28.81 6.82 13.55
CA VAL A 120 28.99 5.37 13.68
C VAL A 120 30.49 5.06 13.72
N ASN A 121 30.96 4.60 14.88
CA ASN A 121 32.33 4.14 15.07
C ASN A 121 32.32 2.62 15.30
N LEU A 122 32.84 1.85 14.34
CA LEU A 122 33.00 0.41 14.47
C LEU A 122 34.45 0.08 14.75
N ASN A 123 34.73 -0.50 15.91
CA ASN A 123 36.04 -1.03 16.26
C ASN A 123 36.01 -2.56 16.25
N ILE A 124 35.86 -3.13 15.06
CA ILE A 124 35.80 -4.58 14.85
C ILE A 124 37.12 -5.02 14.23
N PHE A 125 37.69 -6.08 14.76
CA PHE A 125 38.96 -6.62 14.33
C PHE A 125 38.86 -8.12 14.09
N LEU A 126 39.00 -8.54 12.84
CA LEU A 126 38.71 -9.90 12.40
C LEU A 126 39.81 -10.91 12.75
N LEU A 127 41.08 -10.52 12.61
CA LEU A 127 42.21 -11.40 12.89
C LEU A 127 43.42 -10.64 13.41
N GLY A 128 43.88 -11.04 14.61
CA GLY A 128 45.08 -10.49 15.24
C GLY A 128 46.38 -10.72 14.51
N ALA A 129 47.36 -9.85 14.80
CA ALA A 129 48.72 -10.00 14.32
C ALA A 129 49.30 -11.37 14.69
N ALA A 130 49.04 -11.86 15.91
CA ALA A 130 49.44 -13.20 16.35
C ALA A 130 48.76 -14.30 15.51
N GLY A 131 47.45 -14.22 15.28
CA GLY A 131 46.72 -15.18 14.45
C GLY A 131 47.17 -15.17 12.99
N ARG A 132 47.43 -13.99 12.44
CA ARG A 132 47.97 -13.81 11.08
C ARG A 132 49.35 -14.43 10.97
N LYS A 133 50.23 -14.18 11.93
CA LYS A 133 51.56 -14.76 11.97
C LYS A 133 51.50 -16.28 12.05
N ASN A 134 50.63 -16.84 12.90
CA ASN A 134 50.43 -18.29 12.98
C ASN A 134 49.99 -18.90 11.65
N LEU A 135 49.09 -18.23 10.91
CA LEU A 135 48.68 -18.69 9.58
C LEU A 135 49.82 -18.59 8.56
N GLN A 136 50.60 -17.52 8.57
CA GLN A 136 51.78 -17.37 7.70
C GLN A 136 52.84 -18.43 8.00
N ASP A 137 53.11 -18.68 9.28
CA ASP A 137 54.07 -19.70 9.72
C ASP A 137 53.56 -21.10 9.36
N PHE A 138 52.26 -21.37 9.49
CA PHE A 138 51.63 -22.61 9.02
C PHE A 138 51.72 -22.77 7.49
N ALA A 139 51.51 -21.70 6.72
CA ALA A 139 51.67 -21.72 5.28
C ALA A 139 53.14 -21.95 4.85
N ALA A 140 54.09 -21.48 5.65
CA ALA A 140 55.53 -21.59 5.42
C ALA A 140 56.17 -22.86 5.99
N CYS A 141 55.40 -23.76 6.61
CA CYS A 141 55.93 -24.98 7.24
C CYS A 141 56.54 -25.99 6.24
N GLY A 142 56.36 -25.78 4.94
CA GLY A 142 56.98 -26.58 3.88
C GLY A 142 56.33 -27.93 3.60
N ILE A 143 55.18 -28.23 4.22
CA ILE A 143 54.40 -29.45 3.97
C ILE A 143 54.01 -29.56 2.49
N ASP A 144 53.74 -28.46 1.80
CA ASP A 144 53.41 -28.43 0.37
C ASP A 144 54.60 -28.77 -0.54
N ARG A 145 55.84 -28.66 -0.03
CA ARG A 145 57.10 -28.84 -0.79
C ARG A 145 57.87 -30.10 -0.42
N MET A 146 57.32 -30.96 0.45
CA MET A 146 57.97 -32.22 0.82
C MET A 146 58.13 -33.12 -0.41
N ASN A 147 59.24 -33.87 -0.48
CA ASN A 147 59.45 -34.87 -1.53
C ASN A 147 58.62 -36.12 -1.23
N TYR A 148 57.31 -36.06 -1.42
CA TYR A 148 56.37 -37.16 -1.20
C TYR A 148 56.74 -38.42 -1.98
N ASP A 149 57.26 -38.28 -3.20
CA ASP A 149 57.67 -39.41 -4.05
C ASP A 149 58.78 -40.24 -3.39
N SER A 150 59.75 -39.59 -2.74
CA SER A 150 60.80 -40.28 -1.98
C SER A 150 60.24 -41.10 -0.81
N TYR A 151 59.29 -40.56 -0.06
CA TYR A 151 58.67 -41.27 1.06
C TYR A 151 57.83 -42.46 0.55
N LEU A 152 57.03 -42.23 -0.49
CA LEU A 152 56.22 -43.27 -1.12
C LEU A 152 57.09 -44.39 -1.72
N ALA A 153 58.22 -44.06 -2.33
CA ALA A 153 59.16 -45.04 -2.86
C ALA A 153 59.78 -45.94 -1.78
N GLN A 154 60.05 -45.41 -0.57
CA GLN A 154 60.53 -46.23 0.54
C GLN A 154 59.45 -47.17 1.07
N THR A 155 58.18 -46.73 1.09
CA THR A 155 57.07 -47.58 1.55
C THR A 155 56.77 -48.76 0.61
N GLY A 156 57.20 -48.68 -0.66
CA GLY A 156 57.04 -49.77 -1.64
C GLY A 156 58.13 -50.85 -1.56
N LYS A 157 59.14 -50.71 -0.72
CA LYS A 157 60.22 -51.70 -0.58
C LYS A 157 59.79 -52.85 0.33
N SER A 158 60.15 -54.07 -0.04
CA SER A 158 59.95 -55.23 0.85
C SER A 158 60.82 -55.09 2.10
N PRO A 159 60.30 -55.41 3.31
CA PRO A 159 61.08 -55.35 4.55
C PRO A 159 62.27 -56.33 4.59
N ALA A 160 62.24 -57.37 3.76
CA ALA A 160 63.31 -58.36 3.64
C ALA A 160 63.86 -58.38 2.22
N GLY A 161 65.18 -58.55 2.08
CA GLY A 161 65.84 -58.66 0.77
C GLY A 161 65.51 -59.95 0.00
N VAL A 162 64.92 -60.94 0.68
CA VAL A 162 64.46 -62.20 0.11
C VAL A 162 63.10 -62.56 0.70
N ASN A 163 62.33 -63.39 -0.01
CA ASN A 163 61.12 -63.96 0.55
C ASN A 163 61.51 -64.99 1.62
N LEU A 164 61.39 -64.59 2.89
CA LEU A 164 61.76 -65.41 4.04
C LEU A 164 60.98 -66.74 4.09
N LEU A 165 59.73 -66.75 3.62
CA LEU A 165 58.90 -67.93 3.63
C LEU A 165 59.40 -68.97 2.62
N SER A 166 59.67 -68.54 1.37
CA SER A 166 60.24 -69.42 0.35
C SER A 166 61.63 -69.90 0.75
N PHE A 167 62.47 -69.02 1.28
CA PHE A 167 63.80 -69.39 1.78
C PHE A 167 63.72 -70.42 2.92
N ALA A 168 62.77 -70.27 3.85
CA ALA A 168 62.55 -71.24 4.92
C ALA A 168 62.07 -72.59 4.39
N TYR A 169 61.18 -72.61 3.38
CA TYR A 169 60.73 -73.87 2.76
C TYR A 169 61.85 -74.58 2.01
N ASP A 170 62.67 -73.85 1.25
CA ASP A 170 63.82 -74.41 0.54
C ASP A 170 64.87 -74.96 1.51
N LEU A 171 65.12 -74.25 2.62
CA LEU A 171 66.04 -74.68 3.68
C LEU A 171 65.55 -75.97 4.35
N GLU A 172 64.25 -76.04 4.65
CA GLU A 172 63.62 -77.24 5.23
C GLU A 172 63.64 -78.43 4.27
N ALA A 173 63.38 -78.21 2.97
CA ALA A 173 63.45 -79.24 1.94
C ALA A 173 64.87 -79.81 1.80
N LYS A 174 65.90 -78.94 1.79
CA LYS A 174 67.31 -79.36 1.80
C LYS A 174 67.71 -80.06 3.10
N ALA A 175 67.15 -79.65 4.24
CA ALA A 175 67.38 -80.35 5.49
C ALA A 175 66.78 -81.77 5.47
N ASN A 176 65.62 -81.96 4.83
CA ASN A 176 64.95 -83.26 4.75
C ASN A 176 65.71 -84.31 3.93
N SER A 177 66.54 -83.90 2.97
CA SER A 177 67.37 -84.82 2.17
C SER A 177 68.67 -85.25 2.87
N LEU A 178 69.02 -84.64 4.01
CA LEU A 178 70.20 -85.00 4.79
C LEU A 178 69.95 -86.23 5.69
N PRO A 179 70.99 -87.04 5.95
CA PRO A 179 70.89 -88.14 6.90
C PRO A 179 70.54 -87.61 8.31
N PRO A 180 69.93 -88.45 9.17
CA PRO A 180 69.60 -88.07 10.54
C PRO A 180 70.84 -87.60 11.31
N GLY A 181 70.77 -86.42 11.91
CA GLY A 181 71.88 -85.86 12.68
C GLY A 181 71.65 -84.43 13.13
N ASN A 182 72.64 -83.89 13.85
CA ASN A 182 72.57 -82.54 14.43
C ASN A 182 72.41 -81.45 13.37
N LEU A 183 73.09 -81.57 12.23
CA LEU A 183 73.00 -80.59 11.13
C LEU A 183 71.57 -80.49 10.57
N ARG A 184 70.92 -81.64 10.31
CA ARG A 184 69.52 -81.68 9.86
C ARG A 184 68.58 -80.98 10.84
N ASN A 185 68.71 -81.30 12.12
CA ASN A 185 67.85 -80.74 13.16
C ASN A 185 68.09 -79.24 13.36
N SER A 186 69.34 -78.77 13.23
CA SER A 186 69.67 -77.33 13.27
C SER A 186 69.03 -76.58 12.11
N LEU A 187 69.20 -77.05 10.87
CA LEU A 187 68.62 -76.39 9.69
C LEU A 187 67.09 -76.32 9.73
N LYS A 188 66.42 -77.35 10.28
CA LYS A 188 64.97 -77.31 10.54
C LYS A 188 64.59 -76.27 11.58
N ARG A 189 65.37 -76.12 12.66
CA ARG A 189 65.15 -75.09 13.69
C ARG A 189 65.34 -73.69 13.12
N ASP A 190 66.35 -73.50 12.27
CA ASP A 190 66.61 -72.23 11.60
C ASP A 190 65.47 -71.89 10.62
N ALA A 191 64.99 -72.85 9.83
CA ALA A 191 63.81 -72.67 8.98
C ALA A 191 62.56 -72.25 9.78
N GLN A 192 62.31 -72.86 10.94
CA GLN A 192 61.21 -72.47 11.83
C GLN A 192 61.40 -71.08 12.45
N THR A 193 62.63 -70.73 12.81
CA THR A 193 62.98 -69.38 13.28
C THR A 193 62.69 -68.34 12.20
N ILE A 194 63.04 -68.62 10.94
CA ILE A 194 62.79 -67.72 9.80
C ILE A 194 61.28 -67.55 9.55
N LYS A 195 60.49 -68.64 9.62
CA LYS A 195 59.02 -68.55 9.55
C LYS A 195 58.44 -67.68 10.67
N THR A 196 58.97 -67.84 11.89
CA THR A 196 58.56 -67.04 13.05
C THR A 196 58.91 -65.56 12.86
N ILE A 197 60.11 -65.24 12.36
CA ILE A 197 60.51 -63.86 12.03
C ILE A 197 59.59 -63.27 10.97
N HIS A 198 59.24 -64.03 9.93
CA HIS A 198 58.31 -63.56 8.91
C HIS A 198 56.94 -63.19 9.52
N GLN A 199 56.37 -64.07 10.34
CA GLN A 199 55.06 -63.85 10.97
C GLN A 199 55.07 -62.71 12.00
N GLN A 200 56.08 -62.66 12.88
CA GLN A 200 56.10 -61.73 14.01
C GLN A 200 56.74 -60.38 13.69
N ARG A 201 57.55 -60.27 12.63
CA ARG A 201 58.27 -59.04 12.28
C ARG A 201 57.90 -58.54 10.89
N VAL A 202 57.99 -59.37 9.85
CA VAL A 202 57.77 -58.91 8.47
C VAL A 202 56.32 -58.50 8.23
N LEU A 203 55.34 -59.33 8.58
CA LEU A 203 53.92 -59.01 8.36
C LEU A 203 53.47 -57.71 9.08
N PRO A 204 53.80 -57.46 10.37
CA PRO A 204 53.48 -56.18 11.02
C PRO A 204 54.16 -54.96 10.38
N ILE A 205 55.40 -55.12 9.88
CA ILE A 205 56.09 -54.06 9.16
C ILE A 205 55.40 -53.77 7.83
N GLU A 206 54.99 -54.78 7.07
CA GLU A 206 54.23 -54.60 5.81
C GLU A 206 52.91 -53.85 6.04
N GLN A 207 52.17 -54.21 7.10
CA GLN A 207 50.94 -53.50 7.49
C GLN A 207 51.21 -52.03 7.85
N SER A 208 52.29 -51.77 8.59
CA SER A 208 52.71 -50.42 8.97
C SER A 208 53.14 -49.59 7.75
N LEU A 209 53.86 -50.19 6.78
CA LEU A 209 54.24 -49.54 5.53
C LEU A 209 53.02 -49.20 4.67
N SER A 210 52.01 -50.08 4.63
CA SER A 210 50.74 -49.79 3.94
C SER A 210 50.00 -48.61 4.58
N THR A 211 49.94 -48.55 5.91
CA THR A 211 49.34 -47.44 6.66
C THR A 211 50.09 -46.13 6.43
N LEU A 212 51.43 -46.20 6.44
CA LEU A 212 52.30 -45.06 6.15
C LEU A 212 52.08 -44.54 4.73
N TYR A 213 51.99 -45.43 3.73
CA TYR A 213 51.69 -45.05 2.34
C TYR A 213 50.38 -44.27 2.23
N GLN A 214 49.30 -44.74 2.88
CA GLN A 214 48.02 -44.04 2.86
C GLN A 214 48.10 -42.68 3.57
N SER A 215 48.77 -42.62 4.72
CA SER A 215 48.93 -41.39 5.50
C SER A 215 49.73 -40.33 4.72
N VAL A 216 50.81 -40.74 4.05
CA VAL A 216 51.62 -39.88 3.18
C VAL A 216 50.80 -39.38 1.98
N LYS A 217 49.97 -40.23 1.36
CA LYS A 217 49.07 -39.79 0.28
C LYS A 217 48.01 -38.78 0.74
N ILE A 218 47.43 -38.98 1.91
CA ILE A 218 46.46 -38.03 2.49
C ILE A 218 47.14 -36.70 2.78
N LEU A 219 48.34 -36.74 3.37
CA LEU A 219 49.13 -35.55 3.64
C LEU A 219 49.49 -34.81 2.36
N GLN A 220 49.94 -35.51 1.31
CA GLN A 220 50.21 -34.93 -0.01
C GLN A 220 48.98 -34.21 -0.58
N ARG A 221 47.81 -34.85 -0.56
CA ARG A 221 46.57 -34.25 -1.07
C ARG A 221 46.12 -33.03 -0.25
N THR A 222 46.25 -33.11 1.07
CA THR A 222 45.77 -32.08 2.00
C THR A 222 46.70 -30.86 2.04
N GLY A 223 48.02 -31.11 1.98
CA GLY A 223 49.06 -30.09 1.97
C GLY A 223 49.23 -29.40 0.61
N ASN A 224 48.78 -30.02 -0.48
CA ASN A 224 48.90 -29.42 -1.81
C ASN A 224 48.18 -28.06 -1.89
N GLY A 225 48.90 -27.03 -2.32
CA GLY A 225 48.40 -25.66 -2.44
C GLY A 225 48.09 -24.99 -1.10
N LEU A 226 48.63 -25.49 0.02
CA LEU A 226 48.41 -24.92 1.36
C LEU A 226 48.80 -23.43 1.41
N LEU A 227 49.99 -23.10 0.90
CA LEU A 227 50.50 -21.73 0.87
C LEU A 227 49.55 -20.79 0.12
N GLU A 228 49.07 -21.20 -1.06
CA GLU A 228 48.16 -20.41 -1.88
C GLU A 228 46.82 -20.20 -1.18
N ARG A 229 46.26 -21.27 -0.59
CA ARG A 229 44.97 -21.23 0.12
C ARG A 229 45.02 -20.30 1.33
N VAL A 230 46.05 -20.41 2.16
CA VAL A 230 46.21 -19.55 3.34
C VAL A 230 46.44 -18.09 2.93
N THR A 231 47.25 -17.85 1.90
CA THR A 231 47.47 -16.49 1.37
C THR A 231 46.17 -15.86 0.88
N ARG A 232 45.32 -16.63 0.20
CA ARG A 232 43.99 -16.17 -0.24
C ARG A 232 43.07 -15.83 0.93
N VAL A 233 43.07 -16.67 1.98
CA VAL A 233 42.30 -16.39 3.21
C VAL A 233 42.76 -15.10 3.88
N LEU A 234 44.08 -14.89 4.01
CA LEU A 234 44.63 -13.65 4.56
C LEU A 234 44.26 -12.41 3.73
N ALA A 235 44.32 -12.52 2.40
CA ALA A 235 43.91 -11.44 1.50
C ALA A 235 42.40 -11.14 1.61
N SER A 236 41.54 -12.16 1.71
CA SER A 236 40.11 -11.97 1.95
C SER A 236 39.83 -11.33 3.32
N LEU A 237 40.60 -11.70 4.36
CA LEU A 237 40.51 -11.06 5.67
C LEU A 237 40.93 -9.59 5.62
N ASP A 238 41.98 -9.25 4.87
CA ASP A 238 42.41 -7.86 4.69
C ASP A 238 41.34 -7.03 3.98
N PHE A 239 40.75 -7.58 2.92
CA PHE A 239 39.64 -6.94 2.22
C PHE A 239 38.45 -6.69 3.16
N ALA A 240 38.04 -7.72 3.92
CA ALA A 240 36.93 -7.62 4.85
C ALA A 240 37.23 -6.61 5.98
N GLN A 241 38.45 -6.64 6.55
CA GLN A 241 38.88 -5.71 7.58
C GLN A 241 38.88 -4.27 7.07
N ASN A 242 39.38 -4.03 5.85
CA ASN A 242 39.38 -2.71 5.22
C ASN A 242 37.95 -2.20 4.98
N PHE A 243 37.04 -3.06 4.50
CA PHE A 243 35.64 -2.70 4.32
C PHE A 243 34.95 -2.35 5.64
N ILE A 244 35.21 -3.13 6.69
CA ILE A 244 34.68 -2.87 8.04
C ILE A 244 35.18 -1.53 8.58
N THR A 245 36.47 -1.26 8.44
CA THR A 245 37.12 -0.09 9.01
C THR A 245 36.78 1.20 8.26
N ASN A 246 36.76 1.15 6.93
CA ASN A 246 36.69 2.37 6.11
C ASN A 246 35.31 2.62 5.48
N ASN A 247 34.54 1.57 5.16
CA ASN A 247 33.34 1.70 4.34
C ASN A 247 32.05 1.43 5.13
N THR A 248 32.11 0.62 6.19
CA THR A 248 30.88 0.19 6.87
C THR A 248 30.18 1.35 7.58
N SER A 249 30.92 2.28 8.19
CA SER A 249 30.33 3.48 8.79
C SER A 249 29.57 4.33 7.77
N SER A 250 30.13 4.55 6.57
CA SER A 250 29.44 5.32 5.52
C SER A 250 28.20 4.59 5.01
N VAL A 251 28.28 3.26 4.82
CA VAL A 251 27.13 2.43 4.41
C VAL A 251 26.01 2.49 5.46
N ILE A 252 26.32 2.36 6.75
CA ILE A 252 25.31 2.44 7.82
C ILE A 252 24.67 3.82 7.84
N ILE A 253 25.46 4.89 7.74
CA ILE A 253 24.93 6.27 7.73
C ILE A 253 24.03 6.48 6.52
N GLU A 254 24.43 6.02 5.33
CA GLU A 254 23.66 6.17 4.11
C GLU A 254 22.34 5.39 4.15
N GLU A 255 22.38 4.12 4.55
CA GLU A 255 21.17 3.30 4.68
C GLU A 255 20.25 3.81 5.79
N THR A 256 20.79 4.31 6.90
CA THR A 256 20.00 4.92 7.97
C THR A 256 19.32 6.22 7.49
N LYS A 257 20.03 7.07 6.73
CA LYS A 257 19.44 8.27 6.11
C LYS A 257 18.37 7.93 5.08
N LYS A 258 18.56 6.84 4.31
CA LYS A 258 17.57 6.37 3.34
C LYS A 258 16.30 5.89 4.07
N TYR A 259 16.46 5.08 5.11
CA TYR A 259 15.34 4.63 5.95
C TYR A 259 14.60 5.82 6.59
N GLY A 260 15.33 6.79 7.15
CA GLY A 260 14.75 8.01 7.69
C GLY A 260 13.94 8.81 6.67
N ARG A 261 14.46 8.99 5.45
CA ARG A 261 13.72 9.62 4.34
C ARG A 261 12.45 8.88 3.99
N THR A 262 12.47 7.54 3.98
CA THR A 262 11.28 6.73 3.73
C THR A 262 10.21 6.95 4.81
N ILE A 263 10.60 6.98 6.09
CA ILE A 263 9.67 7.26 7.19
C ILE A 263 9.07 8.66 7.06
N ILE A 264 9.91 9.68 6.84
CA ILE A 264 9.45 11.07 6.65
C ILE A 264 8.47 11.15 5.47
N GLY A 265 8.76 10.45 4.37
CA GLY A 265 7.85 10.38 3.21
C GLY A 265 6.49 9.77 3.54
N TYR A 266 6.42 8.75 4.42
CA TYR A 266 5.14 8.22 4.88
C TYR A 266 4.35 9.24 5.72
N PHE A 267 5.04 9.96 6.61
CA PHE A 267 4.41 11.04 7.37
C PHE A 267 3.91 12.16 6.46
N GLU A 268 4.67 12.56 5.45
CA GLU A 268 4.27 13.57 4.47
C GLU A 268 3.01 13.18 3.73
N HIS A 269 2.98 11.96 3.18
CA HIS A 269 1.80 11.45 2.49
C HIS A 269 0.58 11.39 3.40
N TYR A 270 0.76 11.02 4.67
CA TYR A 270 -0.32 10.99 5.63
C TYR A 270 -0.87 12.40 5.95
N LEU A 271 0.01 13.39 6.14
CA LEU A 271 -0.39 14.77 6.39
C LEU A 271 -1.11 15.38 5.18
N GLN A 272 -0.61 15.14 3.96
CA GLN A 272 -1.29 15.54 2.72
C GLN A 272 -2.67 14.89 2.59
N TRP A 273 -2.78 13.60 2.93
CA TRP A 273 -4.06 12.90 2.94
C TRP A 273 -5.04 13.48 3.97
N ILE A 274 -4.56 13.85 5.16
CA ILE A 274 -5.38 14.55 6.17
C ILE A 274 -5.86 15.89 5.64
N GLU A 275 -4.97 16.71 5.07
CA GLU A 275 -5.31 18.03 4.54
C GLU A 275 -6.40 17.93 3.45
N PHE A 276 -6.22 17.01 2.50
CA PHE A 276 -7.21 16.72 1.47
C PHE A 276 -8.52 16.21 2.07
N SER A 277 -8.44 15.27 3.02
CA SER A 277 -9.62 14.68 3.63
C SER A 277 -10.44 15.73 4.37
N ILE A 278 -9.81 16.59 5.18
CA ILE A 278 -10.52 17.65 5.89
C ILE A 278 -11.11 18.66 4.91
N SER A 279 -10.37 19.02 3.87
CA SER A 279 -10.81 20.03 2.89
C SER A 279 -11.98 19.54 2.02
N GLU A 280 -11.93 18.29 1.57
CA GLU A 280 -12.80 17.81 0.48
C GLU A 280 -13.77 16.70 0.88
N LYS A 281 -13.53 15.96 1.98
CA LYS A 281 -14.29 14.73 2.30
C LYS A 281 -14.96 14.73 3.67
N VAL A 282 -14.32 15.31 4.69
CA VAL A 282 -14.85 15.38 6.05
C VAL A 282 -16.00 16.38 6.10
N ALA A 283 -17.03 16.04 6.87
CA ALA A 283 -18.24 16.86 7.01
C ALA A 283 -18.81 17.26 5.65
N SER A 284 -19.19 16.29 4.82
CA SER A 284 -19.87 16.58 3.55
C SER A 284 -21.15 17.39 3.78
N CYS A 285 -21.34 18.44 2.99
CA CYS A 285 -22.58 19.23 3.03
C CYS A 285 -23.66 18.73 2.05
N LYS A 286 -23.46 17.58 1.39
CA LYS A 286 -24.48 16.97 0.53
C LYS A 286 -25.83 16.75 1.21
N PRO A 287 -25.91 16.26 2.47
CA PRO A 287 -27.20 16.07 3.14
C PRO A 287 -28.00 17.38 3.23
N VAL A 288 -27.33 18.52 3.42
CA VAL A 288 -27.98 19.83 3.48
C VAL A 288 -28.55 20.21 2.10
N ALA A 289 -27.76 20.07 1.03
CA ALA A 289 -28.23 20.32 -0.32
C ALA A 289 -29.40 19.39 -0.72
N THR A 290 -29.33 18.11 -0.33
CA THR A 290 -30.42 17.15 -0.58
C THR A 290 -31.68 17.50 0.21
N ALA A 291 -31.55 17.95 1.47
CA ALA A 291 -32.68 18.41 2.26
C ALA A 291 -33.34 19.65 1.64
N LEU A 292 -32.54 20.60 1.14
CA LEU A 292 -33.04 21.77 0.41
C LEU A 292 -33.76 21.38 -0.88
N ASP A 293 -33.17 20.51 -1.71
CA ASP A 293 -33.80 20.00 -2.93
C ASP A 293 -35.12 19.29 -2.62
N THR A 294 -35.16 18.49 -1.56
CA THR A 294 -36.37 17.80 -1.13
C THR A 294 -37.45 18.78 -0.66
N ALA A 295 -37.07 19.81 0.11
CA ALA A 295 -38.03 20.77 0.66
C ALA A 295 -38.60 21.71 -0.41
N VAL A 296 -37.76 22.24 -1.30
CA VAL A 296 -38.17 23.25 -2.28
C VAL A 296 -38.65 22.60 -3.56
N ASP A 297 -37.81 21.83 -4.25
CA ASP A 297 -38.12 21.28 -5.56
C ASP A 297 -39.21 20.19 -5.46
N VAL A 298 -38.99 19.20 -4.58
CA VAL A 298 -39.91 18.05 -4.49
C VAL A 298 -41.19 18.40 -3.74
N PHE A 299 -41.09 18.91 -2.52
CA PHE A 299 -42.26 19.10 -1.66
C PHE A 299 -43.05 20.37 -2.02
N LEU A 300 -42.41 21.53 -2.06
CA LEU A 300 -43.12 22.78 -2.36
C LEU A 300 -43.54 22.82 -3.84
N CYS A 301 -42.59 22.69 -4.77
CA CYS A 301 -42.88 22.92 -6.18
C CYS A 301 -43.67 21.77 -6.82
N SER A 302 -43.12 20.55 -6.80
CA SER A 302 -43.78 19.42 -7.47
C SER A 302 -45.01 18.87 -6.74
N TYR A 303 -45.03 18.84 -5.40
CA TYR A 303 -46.14 18.22 -4.66
C TYR A 303 -47.26 19.19 -4.28
N ILE A 304 -46.94 20.47 -4.05
CA ILE A 304 -47.95 21.47 -3.65
C ILE A 304 -48.32 22.37 -4.83
N ILE A 305 -47.35 23.06 -5.43
CA ILE A 305 -47.63 24.15 -6.37
C ILE A 305 -48.09 23.64 -7.74
N ASP A 306 -47.44 22.62 -8.30
CA ASP A 306 -47.81 22.02 -9.59
C ASP A 306 -49.27 21.51 -9.61
N PRO A 307 -49.72 20.65 -8.67
CA PRO A 307 -51.10 20.19 -8.66
C PRO A 307 -52.10 21.30 -8.37
N LEU A 308 -51.74 22.26 -7.49
CA LEU A 308 -52.59 23.42 -7.19
C LEU A 308 -52.82 24.26 -8.45
N ASN A 309 -51.74 24.57 -9.18
CA ASN A 309 -51.80 25.32 -10.43
C ASN A 309 -52.60 24.57 -11.49
N LEU A 310 -52.39 23.27 -11.66
CA LEU A 310 -53.13 22.44 -12.62
C LEU A 310 -54.62 22.38 -12.28
N PHE A 311 -54.96 22.18 -11.01
CA PHE A 311 -56.34 22.12 -10.52
C PHE A 311 -57.08 23.42 -10.77
N TRP A 312 -56.50 24.56 -10.38
CA TRP A 312 -57.15 25.87 -10.55
C TRP A 312 -57.20 26.32 -12.00
N PHE A 313 -56.21 25.94 -12.83
CA PHE A 313 -56.28 26.16 -14.27
C PHE A 313 -57.45 25.39 -14.91
N GLY A 314 -57.69 24.16 -14.47
CA GLY A 314 -58.84 23.35 -14.90
C GLY A 314 -60.18 23.98 -14.52
N ILE A 315 -60.34 24.34 -13.24
CA ILE A 315 -61.57 25.00 -12.75
C ILE A 315 -61.77 26.37 -13.39
N GLY A 316 -60.70 27.16 -13.56
CA GLY A 316 -60.75 28.46 -14.22
C GLY A 316 -61.29 28.34 -15.64
N LYS A 317 -60.74 27.40 -16.44
CA LYS A 317 -61.27 27.11 -17.79
C LYS A 317 -62.74 26.69 -17.76
N ALA A 318 -63.12 25.76 -16.89
CA ALA A 318 -64.50 25.32 -16.78
C ALA A 318 -65.44 26.48 -16.44
N THR A 319 -65.03 27.38 -15.54
CA THR A 319 -65.84 28.54 -15.13
C THR A 319 -65.98 29.57 -16.25
N VAL A 320 -64.93 29.78 -17.06
CA VAL A 320 -65.00 30.62 -18.27
C VAL A 320 -66.00 30.06 -19.28
N PHE A 321 -66.02 28.73 -19.51
CA PHE A 321 -67.01 28.11 -20.40
C PHE A 321 -68.42 28.06 -19.82
N LEU A 322 -68.55 28.08 -18.49
CA LEU A 322 -69.84 28.08 -17.79
C LEU A 322 -70.62 29.37 -18.05
N LEU A 323 -69.95 30.52 -18.20
CA LEU A 323 -70.62 31.81 -18.47
C LEU A 323 -71.40 31.83 -19.81
N PRO A 324 -70.79 31.49 -20.98
CA PRO A 324 -71.54 31.29 -22.22
C PRO A 324 -72.61 30.20 -22.11
N ALA A 325 -72.30 29.08 -21.45
CA ALA A 325 -73.25 27.98 -21.28
C ALA A 325 -74.51 28.42 -20.51
N LEU A 326 -74.37 29.26 -19.48
CA LEU A 326 -75.52 29.85 -18.77
C LEU A 326 -76.37 30.73 -19.68
N ILE A 327 -75.76 31.56 -20.55
CA ILE A 327 -76.48 32.40 -21.50
C ILE A 327 -77.30 31.53 -22.47
N PHE A 328 -76.68 30.50 -23.05
CA PHE A 328 -77.37 29.55 -23.93
C PHE A 328 -78.47 28.78 -23.19
N ALA A 329 -78.22 28.31 -21.97
CA ALA A 329 -79.20 27.60 -21.15
C ALA A 329 -80.43 28.45 -20.84
N VAL A 330 -80.26 29.75 -20.54
CA VAL A 330 -81.38 30.67 -20.31
C VAL A 330 -82.18 30.91 -21.59
N LYS A 331 -81.51 31.07 -22.74
CA LYS A 331 -82.16 31.24 -24.04
C LYS A 331 -82.93 29.98 -24.46
N LEU A 332 -82.31 28.80 -24.36
CA LEU A 332 -82.93 27.50 -24.64
C LEU A 332 -84.10 27.20 -23.71
N ALA A 333 -83.98 27.48 -22.41
CA ALA A 333 -85.08 27.28 -21.46
C ALA A 333 -86.34 28.06 -21.85
N LYS A 334 -86.19 29.26 -22.45
CA LYS A 334 -87.32 30.02 -23.00
C LYS A 334 -87.97 29.32 -24.20
N TYR A 335 -87.18 28.73 -25.09
CA TYR A 335 -87.69 27.98 -26.26
C TYR A 335 -88.32 26.64 -25.87
N TYR A 336 -87.69 25.87 -24.98
CA TYR A 336 -88.24 24.60 -24.49
C TYR A 336 -89.57 24.79 -23.76
N ARG A 337 -89.71 25.85 -22.94
CA ARG A 337 -91.00 26.15 -22.29
C ARG A 337 -92.09 26.54 -23.28
N ARG A 338 -91.73 27.05 -24.46
CA ARG A 338 -92.69 27.40 -25.52
C ARG A 338 -93.11 26.18 -26.32
N MET A 339 -92.16 25.30 -26.65
CA MET A 339 -92.42 24.01 -27.30
C MET A 339 -93.38 23.15 -26.46
N ASP A 340 -93.11 23.02 -25.15
CA ASP A 340 -93.97 22.31 -24.18
C ASP A 340 -95.40 22.87 -24.09
N SER A 341 -95.60 24.15 -24.39
CA SER A 341 -96.94 24.77 -24.43
C SER A 341 -97.64 24.70 -25.79
N GLU A 342 -96.89 24.48 -26.88
CA GLU A 342 -97.42 24.42 -28.26
C GLU A 342 -97.68 22.96 -28.70
N ASP A 343 -97.03 21.95 -28.10
CA ASP A 343 -97.25 20.50 -28.33
C ASP A 343 -98.61 19.96 -27.79
N VAL A 344 -99.47 20.82 -27.24
CA VAL A 344 -100.77 20.43 -26.64
C VAL A 344 -101.92 20.44 -27.67
N TYR A 345 -101.66 20.66 -28.96
CA TYR A 345 -102.70 20.72 -30.01
C TYR A 345 -102.71 19.56 -31.02
N ASP A 346 -101.93 18.49 -30.80
CA ASP A 346 -101.94 17.28 -31.64
C ASP A 346 -102.47 16.04 -30.88
N GLU A 347 -103.71 16.12 -30.34
CA GLU A 347 -104.58 14.96 -30.08
C GLU A 347 -106.00 15.19 -30.64
#